data_AF-A0A535KW16-F1
#
_entry.id   AF-A0A535KW16-F1
#
_cell.length_a   1.000
_cell.length_b   1.000
_cell.length_c   1.000
_cell.angle_alpha   90.00
_cell.angle_beta   90.00
_cell.angle_gamma   90.00
#
_symmetry.space_group_name_H-M   'P 1'
#
loop_
_entity.id
_entity.type
_entity.pdbx_description
1 polymer ?
#
loop_
_entity_poly.entity_id
_entity_poly.type
_entity_poly.pdbx_seq_one_letter_code
_entity_poly.pdbx_strand_id
1 'polypeptide(L)' 'MATAPKVFVTGEGRVSARHAHRRQRLMHAALDLFADLGYEETSVGTIVARAKMSKSAFYEYFNSK' A
#
# COMPACT_ATOMS: atom_id res chain seq x y z
N MET A 1 22.54 -35.22 0.11
CA MET A 1 22.68 -34.09 1.07
C MET A 1 23.30 -32.92 0.32
N ALA A 2 22.50 -31.94 -0.09
CA ALA A 2 22.99 -30.66 -0.62
C ALA A 2 22.11 -29.56 -0.04
N THR A 3 22.75 -28.68 0.71
CA THR A 3 22.18 -27.61 1.52
C THR A 3 21.45 -26.58 0.65
N ALA A 4 20.20 -26.28 1.01
CA ALA A 4 19.40 -25.23 0.38
C ALA A 4 20.01 -23.83 0.67
N PRO A 5 19.94 -22.88 -0.27
CA PRO A 5 20.52 -21.56 -0.08
C PRO A 5 19.72 -20.78 0.96
N LYS A 6 20.39 -20.36 2.03
CA LYS A 6 19.84 -19.44 3.03
C LYS A 6 19.80 -18.06 2.39
N VAL A 7 18.63 -17.66 1.89
CA VAL A 7 18.44 -16.35 1.27
C VAL A 7 18.70 -15.28 2.34
N PHE A 8 19.84 -14.59 2.23
CA PHE A 8 20.16 -13.46 3.08
C PHE A 8 19.24 -12.31 2.70
N VAL A 9 18.17 -12.12 3.48
CA VAL A 9 17.34 -10.93 3.37
C VAL A 9 18.07 -9.79 4.09
N THR A 10 18.95 -9.10 3.35
CA THR A 10 19.51 -7.81 3.74
C THR A 10 18.35 -6.91 4.20
N GLY A 11 18.52 -6.16 5.30
CA GLY A 11 17.45 -5.37 5.93
C GLY A 11 16.64 -4.49 4.98
N GLU A 12 17.24 -4.10 3.86
CA GLU A 12 16.64 -3.34 2.75
C GLU A 12 15.46 -4.07 2.09
N GLY A 13 15.53 -5.40 1.93
CA GLY A 13 14.48 -6.20 1.28
C GLY A 13 13.18 -6.30 2.10
N ARG A 14 13.29 -6.35 3.43
CA ARG A 14 12.10 -6.37 4.32
C ARG A 14 11.39 -5.02 4.35
N VAL A 15 12.15 -3.94 4.31
CA VAL A 15 11.60 -2.58 4.25
C VAL A 15 10.91 -2.36 2.89
N SER A 16 11.55 -2.76 1.78
CA SER A 16 10.96 -2.64 0.44
C SER A 16 9.67 -3.45 0.31
N ALA A 17 9.64 -4.69 0.80
CA ALA A 17 8.45 -5.54 0.77
C ALA A 17 7.30 -4.95 1.59
N ARG A 18 7.58 -4.39 2.78
CA ARG A 18 6.58 -3.71 3.60
C ARG A 18 6.05 -2.45 2.92
N HIS A 19 6.91 -1.70 2.26
CA HIS A 19 6.58 -0.50 1.51
C HIS A 19 5.67 -0.84 0.31
N ALA A 20 6.02 -1.85 -0.48
CA ALA A 20 5.21 -2.36 -1.58
C ALA A 20 3.83 -2.84 -1.12
N HIS A 21 3.77 -3.60 -0.01
CA HIS A 21 2.51 -4.09 0.54
C HIS A 21 1.59 -2.95 1.02
N ARG A 22 2.16 -1.88 1.62
CA ARG A 22 1.40 -0.67 1.99
C ARG A 22 0.82 0.03 0.78
N ARG A 23 1.64 0.24 -0.25
CA ARG A 23 1.19 0.84 -1.52
C ARG A 23 0.05 0.03 -2.15
N GLN A 24 0.15 -1.30 -2.19
CA GLN A 24 -0.90 -2.16 -2.72
C GLN A 24 -2.22 -2.03 -1.95
N ARG A 25 -2.19 -1.93 -0.62
CA ARG A 25 -3.44 -1.75 0.16
C ARG A 25 -4.13 -0.43 -0.14
N LEU A 26 -3.38 0.66 -0.28
CA LEU A 26 -3.93 1.95 -0.68
C LEU A 26 -4.55 1.88 -2.08
N MET A 27 -3.89 1.22 -3.02
CA MET A 27 -4.39 1.09 -4.40
C MET A 27 -5.66 0.24 -4.48
N HIS A 28 -5.71 -0.91 -3.80
CA HIS A 28 -6.93 -1.72 -3.78
C HIS A 28 -8.09 -0.95 -3.15
N ALA A 29 -7.86 -0.29 -2.00
CA ALA A 29 -8.90 0.50 -1.36
C ALA A 29 -9.41 1.64 -2.26
N ALA A 30 -8.52 2.31 -2.99
CA ALA A 30 -8.90 3.36 -3.93
C ALA A 30 -9.72 2.80 -5.10
N LEU A 31 -9.27 1.71 -5.72
CA LEU A 31 -9.98 1.03 -6.81
C LEU A 31 -11.39 0.60 -6.41
N ASP A 32 -11.53 -0.05 -5.25
CA ASP A 32 -12.82 -0.48 -4.74
C ASP A 32 -13.75 0.73 -4.53
N LEU A 33 -13.26 1.79 -3.88
CA LEU A 33 -14.05 3.00 -3.62
C LEU A 33 -14.41 3.75 -4.90
N PHE A 34 -13.51 3.81 -5.88
CA PHE A 34 -13.80 4.41 -7.17
C PHE A 34 -14.85 3.63 -7.94
N ALA A 35 -14.86 2.30 -7.83
CA ALA A 35 -15.89 1.45 -8.43
C ALA A 35 -17.25 1.59 -7.74
N ASP A 36 -17.27 1.71 -6.41
CA ASP A 36 -18.50 1.73 -5.62
C ASP A 36 -19.15 3.12 -5.55
N LEU A 37 -18.35 4.18 -5.34
CA LEU A 37 -18.82 5.54 -5.08
C LEU A 37 -18.56 6.51 -6.25
N GLY A 38 -17.70 6.12 -7.19
CA GLY A 38 -17.17 7.01 -8.22
C GLY A 38 -15.97 7.84 -7.75
N TYR A 39 -15.28 8.44 -8.72
CA TYR A 39 -14.04 9.19 -8.46
C TYR A 39 -14.29 10.45 -7.63
N GLU A 40 -15.31 11.25 -7.94
CA GLU A 40 -15.55 12.54 -7.28
C GLU A 40 -15.86 12.40 -5.78
N GLU A 41 -16.79 11.50 -5.45
CA GLU A 41 -17.23 11.23 -4.06
C GLU A 41 -16.17 10.54 -3.20
N THR A 42 -15.21 9.86 -3.83
CA THR A 42 -14.11 9.25 -3.08
C THR A 42 -13.15 10.32 -2.59
N SER A 43 -12.72 10.29 -1.33
CA SER A 43 -11.70 11.22 -0.81
C SER A 43 -10.46 10.45 -0.35
N VAL A 44 -9.29 11.13 -0.28
CA VAL A 44 -8.09 10.55 0.35
C VAL A 44 -8.41 10.07 1.77
N GLY A 45 -9.28 10.78 2.50
CA GLY A 45 -9.73 10.37 3.83
C GLY A 45 -10.46 9.02 3.81
N THR A 46 -11.36 8.82 2.86
CA THR A 46 -12.11 7.57 2.68
C THR A 46 -11.18 6.42 2.29
N ILE A 47 -10.22 6.66 1.39
CA ILE A 47 -9.23 5.66 0.94
C ILE A 47 -8.38 5.18 2.11
N VAL A 48 -7.81 6.11 2.90
CA VAL A 48 -6.92 5.72 4.01
C VAL A 48 -7.68 5.05 5.15
N ALA A 49 -8.94 5.45 5.40
CA ALA A 49 -9.80 4.78 6.36
C ALA A 49 -10.06 3.32 5.96
N ARG A 50 -10.41 3.09 4.68
CA ARG A 50 -10.63 1.74 4.12
C ARG A 50 -9.37 0.88 4.14
N ALA A 51 -8.21 1.46 3.85
CA ALA A 51 -6.91 0.80 3.87
C ALA A 51 -6.32 0.62 5.29
N LYS A 52 -6.97 1.16 6.34
CA LYS A 52 -6.48 1.22 7.73
C LYS A 52 -5.09 1.88 7.82
N MET A 53 -4.93 3.01 7.15
CA MET A 53 -3.69 3.79 7.08
C MET A 53 -3.95 5.26 7.43
N SER A 54 -2.87 6.01 7.68
CA SER A 54 -2.95 7.45 7.92
C SER A 54 -2.87 8.24 6.61
N LYS A 55 -3.37 9.48 6.61
CA LYS A 55 -3.19 10.41 5.47
C LYS A 55 -1.73 10.69 5.18
N SER A 56 -0.90 10.86 6.22
CA SER A 56 0.55 11.00 6.06
C SER A 56 1.16 9.80 5.34
N ALA A 57 0.76 8.58 5.71
CA ALA A 57 1.21 7.38 5.01
C ALA A 57 0.69 7.29 3.57
N PHE A 58 -0.40 7.95 3.19
CA PHE A 58 -0.81 8.05 1.79
C PHE A 58 0.10 8.98 1.00
N TYR A 59 0.40 10.15 1.55
CA TYR A 59 1.26 11.15 0.91
C TYR A 59 2.74 10.72 0.81
N GLU A 60 3.15 9.66 1.51
CA GLU A 60 4.44 8.99 1.26
C GLU A 60 4.51 8.30 -0.11
N TYR A 61 3.38 7.90 -0.71
CA TYR A 61 3.33 7.15 -1.97
C TYR A 61 2.63 7.90 -3.11
N PHE A 62 1.72 8.84 -2.80
CA PHE A 62 0.88 9.52 -3.78
C PHE A 62 0.81 11.02 -3.52
N ASN A 63 0.92 11.82 -4.58
CA ASN A 63 0.85 13.28 -4.47
C ASN A 63 -0.58 13.82 -4.45
N SER A 64 -1.54 13.06 -4.99
CA SER A 64 -2.96 13.40 -5.07
C SER A 64 -3.84 12.15 -4.94
N LYS A 65 -5.15 12.37 -4.83
CA LYS A 65 -6.16 11.32 -5.05
C LYS A 65 -6.04 10.77 -6.48
#